data_AF-A0A3E3DS06-F1
#
_entry.id   AF-A0A3E3DS06-F1
#
_cell.length_a   1.000
_cell.length_b   1.000
_cell.length_c   1.000
_cell.angle_alpha   90.00
_cell.angle_beta   90.00
_cell.angle_gamma   90.00
#
_symmetry.space_group_name_H-M   'P 1'
#
loop_
_entity.id
_entity.type
_entity.pdbx_description
1 polymer ?
#
loop_
_entity_poly.entity_id
_entity_poly.type
_entity_poly.pdbx_seq_one_letter_code
_entity_poly.pdbx_strand_id
1 'polypeptide(L)'
;MRFCDKLLSLRKMKRYSQEQLADLLGISRQSVSKWESGQAMPELGKIIQISNLFSVPVDDLVRDERELVRESVQDIAFVKPTYSQEPVLKMENVASEEEIRKNILEMKDTIQQISKSVNAPAGFEYKSRVSIFGIPLVHIHFGKLFHVGVFPYNNACVAKGIFAAGDLAVGVVSFGAASFGIISLGGAAIGLLSVGIVAVGGLALGFSSIGIYAIGCAAVGIHAAVGISVSARTAVGTEEAKGLYQVLLGHENRSISMVQDFLLCHNPQMPRWLAWFMAWFVR
;
A
#
# COMPACT_ATOMS: atom_id res chain seq x y z
N MET A 1 -12.90 15.03 -27.42
CA MET A 1 -13.10 14.42 -26.08
C MET A 1 -14.14 15.25 -25.33
N ARG A 2 -15.00 14.62 -24.53
CA ARG A 2 -16.02 15.33 -23.73
C ARG A 2 -15.45 15.80 -22.39
N PHE A 3 -16.14 16.74 -21.73
CA PHE A 3 -15.77 17.26 -20.42
C PHE A 3 -15.48 16.16 -19.38
N CYS A 4 -16.34 15.14 -19.28
CA CYS A 4 -16.15 14.04 -18.31
C CYS A 4 -14.83 13.28 -18.52
N ASP A 5 -14.44 13.07 -19.78
CA ASP A 5 -13.21 12.40 -20.17
C ASP A 5 -11.99 13.28 -19.84
N LYS A 6 -12.10 14.60 -20.07
CA LYS A 6 -11.08 15.60 -19.75
C LYS A 6 -10.86 15.74 -18.24
N LEU A 7 -11.93 15.81 -17.44
CA LEU A 7 -11.83 15.88 -15.98
C LEU A 7 -11.17 14.61 -15.40
N LEU A 8 -11.57 13.44 -15.90
CA LEU A 8 -11.02 12.16 -15.45
C LEU A 8 -9.52 12.04 -15.75
N SER A 9 -9.08 12.50 -16.94
CA SER A 9 -7.67 12.45 -17.33
C SER A 9 -6.82 13.40 -16.48
N LEU A 10 -7.29 14.62 -16.23
CA LEU A 10 -6.62 15.60 -15.38
C LEU A 10 -6.48 15.11 -13.94
N ARG A 11 -7.54 14.52 -13.36
CA ARG A 11 -7.47 13.95 -12.00
C ARG A 11 -6.43 12.83 -11.91
N LYS A 12 -6.44 11.89 -12.87
CA LYS A 12 -5.50 10.76 -12.90
C LYS A 12 -4.05 11.22 -13.09
N MET A 13 -3.82 12.24 -13.92
CA MET A 13 -2.49 12.81 -14.14
C MET A 13 -1.89 13.38 -12.84
N LYS A 14 -2.70 14.05 -12.03
CA LYS A 14 -2.29 14.57 -10.71
C LYS A 14 -2.38 13.53 -9.58
N ARG A 15 -2.77 12.29 -9.87
CA ARG A 15 -2.92 11.17 -8.93
C ARG A 15 -3.88 11.44 -7.76
N TYR A 16 -4.89 12.28 -7.96
CA TYR A 16 -5.91 12.52 -6.94
C TYR A 16 -6.96 11.40 -6.91
N SER A 17 -7.38 10.99 -5.72
CA SER A 17 -8.61 10.21 -5.54
C SER A 17 -9.84 11.08 -5.81
N GLN A 18 -11.00 10.47 -6.03
CA GLN A 18 -12.25 11.23 -6.17
C GLN A 18 -12.59 12.00 -4.89
N GLU A 19 -12.24 11.45 -3.72
CA GLU A 19 -12.40 12.11 -2.42
C GLU A 19 -11.51 13.34 -2.35
N GLN A 20 -10.22 13.19 -2.66
CA GLN A 20 -9.26 14.29 -2.64
C GLN A 20 -9.62 15.41 -3.60
N LEU A 21 -10.11 15.09 -4.81
CA LEU A 21 -10.59 16.10 -5.73
C LEU A 21 -11.84 16.80 -5.20
N ALA A 22 -12.73 16.07 -4.52
CA ALA A 22 -13.91 16.64 -3.91
C ALA A 22 -13.56 17.59 -2.77
N ASP A 23 -12.59 17.22 -1.93
CA ASP A 23 -12.06 18.06 -0.85
C ASP A 23 -11.44 19.35 -1.39
N LEU A 24 -10.60 19.24 -2.43
CA LEU A 24 -9.97 20.39 -3.09
C LEU A 24 -10.98 21.36 -3.70
N LEU A 25 -12.11 20.85 -4.16
CA LEU A 25 -13.20 21.65 -4.75
C LEU A 25 -14.29 22.01 -3.74
N GLY A 26 -14.19 21.59 -2.48
CA GLY A 26 -15.19 21.82 -1.44
C GLY A 26 -16.58 21.28 -1.81
N ILE A 27 -16.66 20.06 -2.33
CA ILE A 27 -17.90 19.39 -2.75
C ILE A 27 -17.95 17.95 -2.23
N SER A 28 -19.10 17.28 -2.40
CA SER A 28 -19.19 15.86 -2.09
C SER A 28 -18.49 14.98 -3.13
N ARG A 29 -17.91 13.86 -2.70
CA ARG A 29 -17.37 12.82 -3.59
C ARG A 29 -18.38 12.34 -4.63
N GLN A 30 -19.66 12.28 -4.27
CA GLN A 30 -20.74 11.88 -5.17
C GLN A 30 -20.87 12.83 -6.37
N SER A 31 -20.66 14.13 -6.16
CA SER A 31 -20.67 15.14 -7.23
C SER A 31 -19.57 14.87 -8.25
N VAL A 32 -18.33 14.62 -7.79
CA VAL A 32 -17.20 14.25 -8.66
C VAL A 32 -17.50 12.98 -9.45
N SER A 33 -18.04 11.94 -8.80
CA SER A 33 -18.40 10.69 -9.47
C SER A 33 -19.44 10.90 -10.58
N LYS A 34 -20.43 11.78 -10.37
CA LYS A 34 -21.45 12.10 -11.38
C LYS A 34 -20.86 12.88 -12.57
N TRP A 35 -19.89 13.76 -12.32
CA TRP A 35 -19.21 14.50 -13.39
C TRP A 35 -18.31 13.60 -14.24
N GLU A 36 -17.53 12.71 -13.61
CA GLU A 36 -16.65 11.78 -14.33
C GLU A 36 -17.41 10.71 -15.12
N SER A 37 -18.61 10.34 -14.66
CA SER A 37 -19.50 9.40 -15.38
C SER A 37 -20.39 10.07 -16.43
N GLY A 38 -20.33 11.41 -16.54
CA GLY A 38 -21.17 12.18 -17.48
C GLY A 38 -22.65 12.24 -17.11
N GLN A 39 -23.01 11.88 -15.87
CA GLN A 39 -24.39 11.92 -15.37
C GLN A 39 -24.86 13.34 -14.99
N ALA A 40 -23.92 14.23 -14.70
CA ALA A 40 -24.20 15.63 -14.40
C ALA A 40 -23.05 16.53 -14.87
N MET A 41 -23.35 17.79 -15.17
CA MET A 41 -22.35 18.82 -15.48
C MET A 41 -22.12 19.70 -14.24
N PRO A 42 -20.87 20.07 -13.91
CA PRO A 42 -20.60 21.09 -12.89
C PRO A 42 -21.14 22.46 -13.30
N GLU A 43 -21.45 23.28 -12.30
CA GLU A 43 -21.77 24.70 -12.49
C GLU A 43 -20.53 25.49 -12.94
N LEU A 44 -20.74 26.65 -13.58
CA LEU A 44 -19.66 27.50 -14.10
C LEU A 44 -18.60 27.85 -13.04
N GLY A 45 -19.02 28.15 -11.81
CA GLY A 45 -18.10 28.42 -10.71
C GLY A 45 -17.16 27.23 -10.41
N LYS A 46 -17.68 25.99 -10.51
CA LYS A 46 -16.87 24.76 -10.33
C LYS A 46 -15.98 24.50 -11.53
N ILE A 47 -16.41 24.82 -12.74
CA ILE A 47 -15.57 24.74 -13.95
C ILE A 47 -14.37 25.68 -13.83
N ILE A 48 -14.57 26.90 -13.36
CA ILE A 48 -13.47 27.86 -13.12
C ILE A 48 -12.52 27.35 -12.04
N GLN A 49 -13.05 26.77 -10.95
CA GLN A 49 -12.21 26.17 -9.90
C GLN A 49 -11.37 25.01 -10.44
N ILE A 50 -11.94 24.14 -11.27
CA ILE A 50 -11.24 23.05 -11.96
C ILE A 50 -10.15 23.61 -12.90
N SER A 51 -10.48 24.64 -13.70
CA SER A 51 -9.53 25.33 -14.58
C SER A 51 -8.31 25.84 -13.81
N ASN A 52 -8.54 26.50 -12.67
CA ASN A 52 -7.46 27.02 -11.83
C ASN A 52 -6.66 25.89 -11.17
N LEU A 53 -7.33 24.85 -10.65
CA LEU A 53 -6.70 23.72 -9.98
C LEU A 53 -5.74 22.95 -10.91
N PHE A 54 -6.12 22.78 -12.18
CA PHE A 54 -5.32 22.04 -13.15
C PHE A 54 -4.49 22.93 -14.09
N SER A 55 -4.64 24.25 -13.99
CA SER A 55 -3.99 25.23 -14.87
C SER A 55 -4.29 25.01 -16.35
N VAL A 56 -5.57 24.75 -16.66
CA VAL A 56 -6.07 24.52 -18.03
C VAL A 56 -7.11 25.59 -18.38
N PRO A 57 -7.09 26.19 -19.58
CA PRO A 57 -8.10 27.16 -19.98
C PRO A 57 -9.52 26.60 -19.88
N VAL A 58 -10.48 27.42 -19.40
CA VAL A 58 -11.90 27.02 -19.30
C VAL A 58 -12.46 26.56 -20.66
N ASP A 59 -12.05 27.24 -21.75
CA ASP A 59 -12.44 26.91 -23.12
C ASP A 59 -12.05 25.47 -23.48
N ASP A 60 -10.83 25.04 -23.11
CA ASP A 60 -10.34 23.70 -23.37
C ASP A 60 -11.05 22.64 -22.49
N LEU A 61 -11.50 22.99 -21.29
CA LEU A 61 -12.29 22.06 -20.48
C LEU A 61 -13.67 21.80 -21.08
N VAL A 62 -14.33 22.83 -21.62
CA VAL A 62 -15.75 22.79 -22.00
C VAL A 62 -15.96 22.37 -23.46
N ARG A 63 -15.08 22.77 -24.38
CA ARG A 63 -15.22 22.46 -25.80
C ARG A 63 -15.13 20.96 -26.10
N ASP A 64 -16.08 20.41 -26.85
CA ASP A 64 -15.96 19.07 -27.41
C ASP A 64 -15.16 19.13 -28.71
N GLU A 65 -14.06 18.39 -28.79
CA GLU A 65 -13.24 18.30 -30.01
C GLU A 65 -14.03 17.76 -31.21
N ARG A 66 -15.16 17.09 -30.99
CA ARG A 66 -16.07 16.65 -32.08
C ARG A 66 -16.80 17.81 -32.77
N GLU A 67 -16.87 18.96 -32.13
CA GLU A 67 -17.52 20.18 -32.65
C GLU A 67 -16.55 20.99 -33.54
N LEU A 68 -15.24 20.96 -33.24
CA LEU A 68 -14.17 21.57 -34.05
C LEU A 68 -14.15 21.02 -35.49
N VAL A 69 -14.43 19.73 -35.66
CA VAL A 69 -14.50 19.07 -36.98
C VAL A 69 -15.79 19.43 -37.72
N ARG A 70 -16.84 19.88 -37.02
CA ARG A 70 -18.13 20.26 -37.63
C ARG A 70 -18.15 21.72 -38.07
N GLU A 71 -17.64 22.63 -37.23
CA GLU A 71 -17.53 24.07 -37.56
C GLU A 71 -16.59 24.30 -38.75
N SER A 72 -15.41 23.67 -38.74
CA SER A 72 -14.44 23.77 -39.84
C SER A 72 -14.94 23.21 -41.17
N VAL A 73 -15.90 22.28 -41.17
CA VAL A 73 -16.48 21.70 -42.39
C VAL A 73 -17.70 22.51 -42.88
N GLN A 74 -18.42 23.19 -42.00
CA GLN A 74 -19.59 24.00 -42.35
C GLN A 74 -19.21 25.35 -42.99
N ASP A 75 -18.12 25.98 -42.55
CA ASP A 75 -17.64 27.25 -43.13
C ASP A 75 -17.06 27.09 -44.55
N ILE A 76 -16.58 25.88 -44.90
CA ILE A 76 -16.04 25.56 -46.24
C ILE A 76 -17.18 25.39 -47.27
N ALA A 77 -18.40 25.05 -46.84
CA ALA A 77 -19.47 24.66 -47.75
C ALA A 77 -20.22 25.82 -48.43
N PHE A 78 -20.02 27.08 -48.00
CA PHE A 78 -20.84 28.23 -48.46
C PHE A 78 -20.09 29.35 -49.20
N VAL A 79 -18.76 29.29 -49.32
CA VAL A 79 -17.99 30.33 -50.02
C VAL A 79 -17.73 29.92 -51.47
N LYS A 80 -18.46 30.53 -52.41
CA LYS A 80 -18.17 30.44 -53.85
C LYS A 80 -16.84 31.16 -54.13
N PRO A 81 -15.84 30.54 -54.79
CA PRO A 81 -14.52 31.14 -54.88
C PRO A 81 -14.53 32.27 -55.90
N THR A 82 -14.24 33.50 -55.46
CA THR A 82 -13.84 34.61 -56.32
C THR A 82 -12.32 34.67 -56.28
N TYR A 83 -11.66 34.29 -57.38
CA TYR A 83 -10.21 34.41 -57.52
C TYR A 83 -9.84 35.87 -57.80
N SER A 84 -9.14 36.49 -56.86
CA SER A 84 -8.27 37.64 -57.11
C SER A 84 -6.86 37.27 -56.66
N GLN A 85 -5.92 37.36 -57.61
CA GLN A 85 -4.53 36.93 -57.46
C GLN A 85 -3.76 37.82 -56.50
N GLU A 86 -3.15 37.23 -55.48
CA GLU A 86 -1.94 37.75 -54.83
C GLU A 86 -0.87 36.65 -54.82
N PRO A 87 0.43 37.00 -54.93
CA PRO A 87 1.48 36.03 -55.12
C PRO A 87 1.76 35.29 -53.81
N VAL A 88 1.58 33.97 -53.82
CA VAL A 88 1.96 33.11 -52.70
C VAL A 88 3.49 33.06 -52.61
N LEU A 89 4.03 33.65 -51.54
CA LEU A 89 5.43 33.54 -51.15
C LEU A 89 5.75 32.04 -50.99
N LYS A 90 6.66 31.50 -51.82
CA LYS A 90 7.11 30.11 -51.69
C LYS A 90 7.99 29.99 -50.46
N MET A 91 7.47 29.36 -49.40
CA MET A 91 8.30 28.90 -48.29
C MET A 91 8.76 27.47 -48.61
N GLU A 92 9.98 27.39 -49.11
CA GLU A 92 10.78 26.17 -49.20
C GLU A 92 11.15 25.73 -47.76
N ASN A 93 11.27 24.41 -47.53
CA ASN A 93 11.54 23.72 -46.25
C ASN A 93 10.31 23.21 -45.49
N VAL A 94 9.56 22.30 -46.11
CA VAL A 94 8.80 21.30 -45.34
C VAL A 94 9.63 20.02 -45.41
N ALA A 95 10.22 19.62 -44.29
CA ALA A 95 10.85 18.30 -44.16
C ALA A 95 9.87 17.26 -44.72
N SER A 96 10.35 16.40 -45.61
CA SER A 96 9.51 15.48 -46.37
C SER A 96 8.56 14.72 -45.42
N GLU A 97 7.31 14.51 -45.82
CA GLU A 97 6.31 13.83 -44.98
C GLU A 97 6.81 12.48 -44.42
N GLU A 98 7.71 11.83 -45.15
CA GLU A 98 8.35 10.58 -44.74
C GLU A 98 9.26 10.75 -43.51
N GLU A 99 9.98 11.86 -43.43
CA GLU A 99 10.89 12.18 -42.32
C GLU A 99 10.11 12.53 -41.05
N ILE A 100 9.00 13.26 -41.19
CA ILE A 100 8.07 13.53 -40.09
C ILE A 100 7.45 12.23 -39.59
N ARG A 101 6.99 11.34 -40.49
CA ARG A 101 6.42 10.03 -40.11
C ARG A 101 7.44 9.13 -39.43
N LYS A 102 8.68 9.10 -39.91
CA LYS A 102 9.76 8.30 -39.31
C LYS A 102 10.08 8.76 -37.89
N ASN A 103 10.22 10.07 -37.67
CA ASN A 103 10.48 10.63 -36.36
C ASN A 103 9.32 10.37 -35.38
N ILE A 104 8.07 10.44 -35.85
CA ILE A 104 6.89 10.09 -35.03
C ILE A 104 6.89 8.60 -34.66
N LEU A 105 7.32 7.73 -35.57
CA LEU A 105 7.37 6.28 -35.33
C LEU A 105 8.45 5.92 -34.32
N GLU A 106 9.67 6.47 -34.47
CA GLU A 106 10.74 6.31 -33.48
C GLU A 106 10.36 6.86 -32.10
N MET A 107 9.69 8.02 -32.07
CA MET A 107 9.18 8.59 -30.82
C MET A 107 8.14 7.69 -30.16
N LYS A 108 7.23 7.09 -30.93
CA LYS A 108 6.24 6.12 -30.42
C LYS A 108 6.91 4.89 -29.82
N ASP A 109 7.90 4.32 -30.50
CA ASP A 109 8.63 3.15 -29.99
C ASP A 109 9.41 3.50 -28.71
N THR A 110 10.01 4.68 -28.65
CA THR A 110 10.71 5.16 -27.46
C THR A 110 9.76 5.35 -26.27
N ILE A 111 8.61 5.98 -26.50
CA ILE A 111 7.55 6.15 -25.49
C ILE A 111 7.04 4.78 -25.02
N GLN A 112 6.89 3.82 -25.93
CA GLN A 112 6.44 2.48 -25.62
C GLN A 112 7.48 1.70 -24.79
N GLN A 113 8.77 1.87 -25.07
CA GLN A 113 9.86 1.31 -24.26
C GLN A 113 9.92 1.94 -22.87
N ILE A 114 9.81 3.27 -22.75
CA ILE A 114 9.76 3.98 -21.47
C ILE A 114 8.51 3.56 -20.67
N SER A 115 7.36 3.43 -21.32
CA SER A 115 6.14 2.92 -20.68
C SER A 115 6.36 1.51 -20.12
N LYS A 116 7.04 0.64 -20.86
CA LYS A 116 7.36 -0.73 -20.43
C LYS A 116 8.34 -0.79 -19.26
N SER A 117 9.32 0.11 -19.19
CA SER A 117 10.27 0.17 -18.06
C SER A 117 9.66 0.82 -16.81
N VAL A 118 8.81 1.82 -16.97
CA VAL A 118 8.05 2.46 -15.88
C VAL A 118 6.98 1.51 -15.31
N ASN A 119 6.29 0.77 -16.18
CA ASN A 119 5.31 -0.27 -15.81
C ASN A 119 5.91 -1.67 -15.63
N ALA A 120 7.25 -1.81 -15.63
CA ALA A 120 7.86 -3.08 -15.29
C ALA A 120 7.36 -3.50 -13.89
N PRO A 121 6.87 -4.74 -13.73
CA PRO A 121 6.43 -5.23 -12.44
C PRO A 121 7.66 -5.38 -11.54
N ALA A 122 8.03 -4.33 -10.80
CA ALA A 122 9.02 -4.49 -9.75
C ALA A 122 8.31 -5.09 -8.53
N GLY A 123 8.13 -6.39 -8.59
CA GLY A 123 7.61 -7.23 -7.53
C GLY A 123 8.01 -8.66 -7.86
N PHE A 124 8.36 -9.44 -6.84
CA PHE A 124 8.68 -10.85 -7.01
C PHE A 124 7.49 -11.66 -6.52
N GLU A 125 6.88 -12.44 -7.40
CA GLU A 125 5.82 -13.38 -7.05
C GLU A 125 6.21 -14.80 -7.46
N TYR A 126 6.17 -15.72 -6.51
CA TYR A 126 6.40 -17.14 -6.70
C TYR A 126 5.29 -17.94 -6.02
N LYS A 127 4.68 -18.86 -6.77
CA LYS A 127 3.67 -19.81 -6.26
C LYS A 127 4.11 -21.23 -6.57
N SER A 128 4.06 -22.11 -5.57
CA SER A 128 4.31 -23.52 -5.76
C SER A 128 3.25 -24.16 -6.65
N ARG A 129 3.65 -25.16 -7.43
CA ARG A 129 2.72 -25.97 -8.24
C ARG A 129 1.80 -26.84 -7.38
N VAL A 130 2.32 -27.33 -6.25
CA VAL A 130 1.55 -28.12 -5.28
C VAL A 130 0.63 -27.18 -4.51
N SER A 131 -0.66 -27.51 -4.49
CA SER A 131 -1.66 -26.84 -3.66
C SER A 131 -2.44 -27.87 -2.85
N ILE A 132 -2.75 -27.53 -1.61
CA ILE A 132 -3.56 -28.34 -0.70
C ILE A 132 -4.82 -27.53 -0.41
N PHE A 133 -6.01 -28.11 -0.62
CA PHE A 133 -7.29 -27.40 -0.50
C PHE A 133 -7.38 -26.09 -1.31
N GLY A 134 -6.70 -26.02 -2.46
CA GLY A 134 -6.66 -24.81 -3.30
C GLY A 134 -5.73 -23.70 -2.78
N ILE A 135 -5.01 -23.94 -1.68
CA ILE A 135 -3.99 -23.04 -1.13
C ILE A 135 -2.61 -23.55 -1.57
N PRO A 136 -1.75 -22.73 -2.19
CA PRO A 136 -0.41 -23.17 -2.59
C PRO A 136 0.43 -23.55 -1.36
N LEU A 137 1.24 -24.60 -1.50
CA LEU A 137 2.18 -25.03 -0.45
C LEU A 137 3.14 -23.89 -0.08
N VAL A 138 3.69 -23.21 -1.07
CA VAL A 138 4.60 -22.06 -0.90
C VAL A 138 4.11 -20.90 -1.74
N HIS A 139 3.97 -19.72 -1.14
CA HIS A 139 3.68 -18.48 -1.84
C HIS A 139 4.59 -17.38 -1.32
N ILE A 140 5.44 -16.86 -2.20
CA ILE A 140 6.33 -15.74 -1.93
C ILE A 140 5.85 -14.56 -2.75
N HIS A 141 5.57 -13.41 -2.13
CA HIS A 141 5.11 -12.22 -2.83
C HIS A 141 5.68 -10.96 -2.19
N PHE A 142 6.72 -10.40 -2.80
CA PHE A 142 7.36 -9.15 -2.40
C PHE A 142 6.97 -8.03 -3.38
N GLY A 143 6.47 -6.93 -2.84
CA GLY A 143 6.03 -5.79 -3.63
C GLY A 143 7.13 -4.78 -3.94
N LYS A 144 6.77 -3.81 -4.80
CA LYS A 144 7.61 -2.70 -5.27
C LYS A 144 8.17 -1.84 -4.14
N LEU A 145 7.49 -1.83 -3.00
CA LEU A 145 7.76 -0.96 -1.86
C LEU A 145 8.60 -1.62 -0.75
N PHE A 146 8.92 -2.92 -0.84
CA PHE A 146 9.80 -3.60 0.10
C PHE A 146 11.16 -2.90 0.24
N HIS A 147 11.73 -2.42 -0.88
CA HIS A 147 13.02 -1.72 -0.90
C HIS A 147 13.00 -0.32 -0.25
N VAL A 148 11.83 0.27 -0.02
CA VAL A 148 11.70 1.65 0.50
C VAL A 148 11.25 1.66 1.98
N GLY A 149 10.93 0.49 2.56
CA GLY A 149 10.52 0.39 3.96
C GLY A 149 9.15 1.00 4.28
N VAL A 150 8.35 1.32 3.27
CA VAL A 150 7.01 1.92 3.41
C VAL A 150 5.97 0.88 3.01
N PHE A 151 4.92 0.72 3.81
CA PHE A 151 3.79 -0.16 3.48
C PHE A 151 2.70 0.60 2.70
N PRO A 152 2.37 0.19 1.46
CA PRO A 152 1.24 0.79 0.73
C PRO A 152 -0.08 0.10 1.09
N TYR A 153 -1.06 0.88 1.57
CA TYR A 153 -2.41 0.38 1.88
C TYR A 153 -3.24 0.01 0.63
N ASN A 154 -2.99 0.66 -0.51
CA ASN A 154 -3.86 0.52 -1.69
C ASN A 154 -3.48 -0.63 -2.65
N ASN A 155 -2.33 -1.27 -2.49
CA ASN A 155 -1.85 -2.38 -3.34
C ASN A 155 -0.90 -3.29 -2.54
N ALA A 156 -1.35 -3.78 -1.38
CA ALA A 156 -0.53 -4.68 -0.58
C ALA A 156 -0.31 -6.01 -1.33
N CYS A 157 0.94 -6.38 -1.56
CA CYS A 157 1.32 -7.68 -2.09
C CYS A 157 1.07 -8.73 -1.00
N VAL A 158 -0.01 -9.51 -1.16
CA VAL A 158 -0.41 -10.53 -0.18
C VAL A 158 0.08 -11.91 -0.62
N ALA A 159 0.98 -12.48 0.15
CA ALA A 159 1.36 -13.89 0.06
C ALA A 159 0.35 -14.74 0.86
N LYS A 160 -0.28 -15.71 0.20
CA LYS A 160 -1.23 -16.67 0.80
C LYS A 160 -0.79 -18.10 0.50
N GLY A 161 -0.41 -18.87 1.51
CA GLY A 161 0.09 -20.23 1.34
C GLY A 161 0.19 -20.99 2.66
N ILE A 162 0.54 -22.27 2.63
CA ILE A 162 0.93 -22.98 3.87
C ILE A 162 2.21 -22.36 4.42
N PHE A 163 3.20 -22.20 3.56
CA PHE A 163 4.38 -21.37 3.77
C PHE A 163 4.21 -20.07 2.97
N ALA A 164 4.03 -18.95 3.66
CA ALA A 164 3.85 -17.64 3.04
C ALA A 164 5.02 -16.71 3.38
N ALA A 165 5.59 -16.04 2.39
CA ALA A 165 6.62 -15.02 2.61
C ALA A 165 6.33 -13.75 1.81
N GLY A 166 6.39 -12.57 2.43
CA GLY A 166 6.10 -11.33 1.69
C GLY A 166 5.95 -10.09 2.57
N ASP A 167 5.52 -8.99 1.96
CA ASP A 167 5.23 -7.75 2.69
C ASP A 167 4.05 -7.97 3.65
N LEU A 168 2.98 -8.58 3.12
CA LEU A 168 1.85 -9.10 3.87
C LEU A 168 1.75 -10.61 3.65
N ALA A 169 2.02 -11.40 4.69
CA ALA A 169 2.02 -12.86 4.60
C ALA A 169 0.90 -13.48 5.45
N VAL A 170 0.11 -14.38 4.84
CA VAL A 170 -0.97 -15.12 5.49
C VAL A 170 -0.77 -16.61 5.24
N GLY A 171 -0.59 -17.40 6.30
CA GLY A 171 -0.36 -18.83 6.15
C GLY A 171 -0.35 -19.63 7.43
N VAL A 172 0.02 -20.91 7.35
CA VAL A 172 0.28 -21.72 8.55
C VAL A 172 1.60 -21.27 9.16
N VAL A 173 2.62 -21.16 8.32
CA VAL A 173 3.91 -20.56 8.62
C VAL A 173 4.08 -19.32 7.76
N SER A 174 4.13 -18.15 8.37
CA SER A 174 4.17 -16.86 7.67
C SER A 174 5.38 -16.03 8.05
N PHE A 175 6.09 -15.50 7.05
CA PHE A 175 7.23 -14.60 7.18
C PHE A 175 6.93 -13.29 6.48
N GLY A 176 6.99 -12.16 7.19
CA GLY A 176 6.75 -10.91 6.51
C GLY A 176 6.87 -9.67 7.37
N ALA A 177 6.76 -8.52 6.73
CA ALA A 177 6.77 -7.27 7.47
C ALA A 177 5.46 -7.15 8.29
N ALA A 178 4.31 -7.57 7.72
CA ALA A 178 3.09 -7.92 8.44
C ALA A 178 2.74 -9.40 8.19
N SER A 179 2.60 -10.20 9.25
CA SER A 179 2.43 -11.65 9.14
C SER A 179 1.31 -12.21 10.02
N PHE A 180 0.50 -13.10 9.44
CA PHE A 180 -0.67 -13.73 10.05
C PHE A 180 -0.60 -15.25 9.87
N GLY A 181 -0.52 -16.00 10.96
CA GLY A 181 -0.47 -17.46 10.86
C GLY A 181 -0.48 -18.21 12.18
N ILE A 182 -0.35 -19.54 12.12
CA ILE A 182 -0.15 -20.33 13.36
C ILE A 182 1.25 -20.04 13.90
N ILE A 183 2.25 -20.11 13.02
CA ILE A 183 3.63 -19.69 13.28
C ILE A 183 3.88 -18.44 12.47
N SER A 184 4.06 -17.30 13.15
CA SER A 184 4.18 -16.00 12.52
C SER A 184 5.49 -15.32 12.90
N LEU A 185 6.32 -14.99 11.91
CA LEU A 185 7.57 -14.25 12.09
C LEU A 185 7.49 -12.95 11.28
N GLY A 186 7.73 -11.81 11.92
CA GLY A 186 7.63 -10.54 11.20
C GLY A 186 7.85 -9.26 11.99
N GLY A 187 7.62 -8.11 11.35
CA GLY A 187 7.62 -6.81 12.02
C GLY A 187 6.39 -6.67 12.93
N ALA A 188 5.21 -6.76 12.32
CA ALA A 188 3.93 -6.91 12.99
C ALA A 188 3.42 -8.34 12.79
N ALA A 189 3.44 -9.15 13.84
CA ALA A 189 3.13 -10.57 13.78
C ALA A 189 1.90 -10.92 14.63
N ILE A 190 0.91 -11.60 14.03
CA ILE A 190 -0.23 -12.18 14.73
C ILE A 190 -0.24 -13.69 14.52
N GLY A 191 -0.28 -14.47 15.60
CA GLY A 191 -0.37 -15.92 15.49
C GLY A 191 -0.45 -16.70 16.78
N LEU A 192 -0.48 -18.03 16.72
CA LEU A 192 -0.42 -18.85 17.93
C LEU A 192 0.98 -18.79 18.55
N LEU A 193 2.02 -18.96 17.72
CA LEU A 193 3.41 -18.68 18.03
C LEU A 193 3.80 -17.46 17.19
N SER A 194 3.98 -16.30 17.83
CA SER A 194 4.33 -15.06 17.13
C SER A 194 5.67 -14.51 17.60
N VAL A 195 6.49 -14.12 16.63
CA VAL A 195 7.80 -13.49 16.83
C VAL A 195 7.86 -12.20 16.02
N GLY A 196 8.05 -11.06 16.67
CA GLY A 196 8.18 -9.80 15.94
C GLY A 196 8.49 -8.57 16.77
N ILE A 197 8.53 -7.39 16.13
CA ILE A 197 8.68 -6.13 16.89
C ILE A 197 7.40 -5.89 17.69
N VAL A 198 6.26 -5.98 17.00
CA VAL A 198 4.93 -6.00 17.61
C VAL A 198 4.37 -7.40 17.41
N ALA A 199 4.20 -8.14 18.52
CA ALA A 199 3.77 -9.54 18.47
C ALA A 199 2.46 -9.74 19.26
N VAL A 200 1.45 -10.35 18.62
CA VAL A 200 0.20 -10.74 19.28
C VAL A 200 0.03 -12.25 19.13
N GLY A 201 -0.21 -12.98 20.22
CA GLY A 201 -0.40 -14.43 20.09
C GLY A 201 -0.62 -15.26 21.33
N GLY A 202 -0.61 -16.59 21.17
CA GLY A 202 -0.62 -17.52 22.29
C GLY A 202 0.69 -17.42 23.06
N LEU A 203 1.80 -17.73 22.38
CA LEU A 203 3.16 -17.40 22.79
C LEU A 203 3.64 -16.23 21.93
N ALA A 204 3.78 -15.05 22.53
CA ALA A 204 4.19 -13.84 21.84
C ALA A 204 5.60 -13.42 22.28
N LEU A 205 6.53 -13.38 21.33
CA LEU A 205 7.90 -12.92 21.51
C LEU A 205 8.08 -11.62 20.73
N GLY A 206 8.35 -10.51 21.42
CA GLY A 206 8.61 -9.29 20.69
C GLY A 206 9.14 -8.13 21.51
N PHE A 207 9.32 -6.98 20.86
CA PHE A 207 9.67 -5.75 21.57
C PHE A 207 8.47 -5.28 22.39
N SER A 208 7.31 -5.16 21.72
CA SER A 208 6.00 -4.95 22.32
C SER A 208 5.16 -6.20 22.06
N SER A 209 4.81 -6.96 23.09
CA SER A 209 4.12 -8.24 22.92
C SER A 209 2.84 -8.35 23.75
N ILE A 210 1.82 -8.99 23.18
CA ILE A 210 0.54 -9.28 23.83
C ILE A 210 0.23 -10.75 23.63
N GLY A 211 0.03 -11.51 24.70
CA GLY A 211 -0.35 -12.91 24.54
C GLY A 211 -0.82 -13.65 25.78
N ILE A 212 -1.06 -14.96 25.62
CA ILE A 212 -1.33 -15.83 26.79
C ILE A 212 -0.06 -15.91 27.64
N TYR A 213 1.06 -16.17 26.97
CA TYR A 213 2.42 -16.07 27.46
C TYR A 213 3.17 -15.04 26.62
N ALA A 214 3.69 -14.00 27.25
CA ALA A 214 4.33 -12.89 26.55
C ALA A 214 5.78 -12.69 27.02
N ILE A 215 6.69 -12.45 26.08
CA ILE A 215 8.08 -12.06 26.36
C ILE A 215 8.38 -10.80 25.56
N GLY A 216 8.96 -9.79 26.22
CA GLY A 216 9.35 -8.56 25.52
C GLY A 216 9.79 -7.41 26.41
N CYS A 217 10.17 -6.28 25.80
CA CYS A 217 10.48 -5.07 26.55
C CYS A 217 9.23 -4.49 27.22
N ALA A 218 8.15 -4.40 26.46
CA ALA A 218 6.82 -4.08 26.96
C ALA A 218 5.90 -5.28 26.68
N ALA A 219 5.59 -6.08 27.70
CA ALA A 219 4.87 -7.35 27.51
C ALA A 219 3.57 -7.41 28.34
N VAL A 220 2.47 -7.77 27.68
CA VAL A 220 1.17 -7.99 28.31
C VAL A 220 0.78 -9.45 28.17
N GLY A 221 0.73 -10.16 29.29
CA GLY A 221 0.42 -11.59 29.36
C GLY A 221 -0.90 -11.85 30.09
N ILE A 222 -1.69 -12.82 29.62
CA ILE A 222 -2.87 -13.26 30.39
C ILE A 222 -2.43 -14.11 31.59
N HIS A 223 -1.59 -15.13 31.36
CA HIS A 223 -1.09 -16.03 32.40
C HIS A 223 0.26 -15.58 32.94
N ALA A 224 1.23 -15.40 32.03
CA ALA A 224 2.55 -14.95 32.42
C ALA A 224 3.15 -13.97 31.40
N ALA A 225 3.91 -13.00 31.90
CA ALA A 225 4.74 -12.12 31.08
C ALA A 225 6.12 -11.94 31.70
N VAL A 226 7.13 -11.91 30.85
CA VAL A 226 8.53 -11.73 31.25
C VAL A 226 9.19 -10.64 30.41
N GLY A 227 9.89 -9.70 31.04
CA GLY A 227 10.35 -8.51 30.31
C GLY A 227 10.93 -7.39 31.16
N ILE A 228 10.98 -6.20 30.57
CA ILE A 228 11.46 -4.97 31.25
C ILE A 228 10.30 -4.31 32.01
N SER A 229 9.24 -3.93 31.28
CA SER A 229 7.96 -3.46 31.81
C SER A 229 6.88 -4.45 31.42
N VAL A 230 6.27 -5.10 32.41
CA VAL A 230 5.33 -6.21 32.18
C VAL A 230 4.04 -6.07 32.97
N SER A 231 2.95 -6.54 32.34
CA SER A 231 1.63 -6.64 32.96
C SER A 231 1.04 -8.01 32.70
N ALA A 232 0.89 -8.84 33.73
CA ALA A 232 0.29 -10.16 33.62
C ALA A 232 -0.19 -10.70 34.96
N ARG A 233 -0.94 -11.81 34.97
CA ARG A 233 -1.28 -12.49 36.23
C ARG A 233 -0.03 -12.90 37.01
N THR A 234 0.92 -13.54 36.34
CA THR A 234 2.28 -13.78 36.84
C THR A 234 3.27 -12.92 36.07
N ALA A 235 3.74 -11.84 36.69
CA ALA A 235 4.56 -10.83 36.05
C ALA A 235 6.01 -10.88 36.57
N VAL A 236 6.97 -11.02 35.66
CA VAL A 236 8.41 -10.94 35.98
C VAL A 236 9.03 -9.81 35.17
N GLY A 237 9.31 -8.70 35.84
CA GLY A 237 9.84 -7.47 35.22
C GLY A 237 11.20 -7.10 35.79
N THR A 238 12.03 -6.38 35.03
CA THR A 238 13.27 -5.79 35.57
C THR A 238 13.08 -4.35 36.06
N GLU A 239 12.23 -3.58 35.39
CA GLU A 239 11.96 -2.16 35.74
C GLU A 239 10.54 -1.99 36.29
N GLU A 240 9.56 -2.67 35.70
CA GLU A 240 8.17 -2.60 36.14
C GLU A 240 7.49 -3.96 35.99
N ALA A 241 6.76 -4.38 37.03
CA ALA A 241 5.96 -5.60 37.01
C ALA A 241 4.61 -5.34 37.68
N LYS A 242 3.52 -5.59 36.97
CA LYS A 242 2.14 -5.45 37.45
C LYS A 242 1.41 -6.78 37.32
N GLY A 243 0.93 -7.33 38.43
CA GLY A 243 0.22 -8.61 38.43
C GLY A 243 -0.34 -9.05 39.76
N LEU A 244 -1.06 -10.18 39.77
CA LEU A 244 -1.47 -10.84 41.01
C LEU A 244 -0.26 -11.42 41.75
N TYR A 245 0.66 -12.00 40.98
CA TYR A 245 1.95 -12.48 41.45
C TYR A 245 3.02 -11.75 40.66
N GLN A 246 3.82 -10.93 41.32
CA GLN A 246 4.81 -10.09 40.65
C GLN A 246 6.17 -10.19 41.32
N VAL A 247 7.21 -10.23 40.49
CA VAL A 247 8.61 -10.16 40.93
C VAL A 247 9.31 -9.09 40.10
N LEU A 248 9.96 -8.17 40.81
CA LEU A 248 10.84 -7.17 40.23
C LEU A 248 12.29 -7.64 40.41
N LEU A 249 12.96 -7.94 39.30
CA LEU A 249 14.33 -8.46 39.32
C LEU A 249 15.34 -7.32 39.28
N GLY A 250 16.06 -7.15 40.39
CA GLY A 250 17.18 -6.21 40.47
C GLY A 250 18.42 -6.70 39.72
N HIS A 251 19.41 -5.81 39.57
CA HIS A 251 20.63 -6.07 38.78
C HIS A 251 21.47 -7.26 39.27
N GLU A 252 21.38 -7.63 40.55
CA GLU A 252 22.13 -8.72 41.17
C GLU A 252 21.35 -10.05 41.31
N ASN A 253 20.03 -10.05 41.13
CA ASN A 253 19.14 -11.18 41.47
C ASN A 253 18.54 -11.90 40.25
N ARG A 254 19.29 -12.00 39.14
CA ARG A 254 18.83 -12.66 37.90
C ARG A 254 19.19 -14.14 37.83
N SER A 255 18.67 -14.94 38.76
CA SER A 255 18.84 -16.40 38.69
C SER A 255 17.74 -17.04 37.85
N ILE A 256 18.12 -17.74 36.77
CA ILE A 256 17.19 -18.45 35.88
C ILE A 256 16.35 -19.47 36.67
N SER A 257 16.96 -20.19 37.63
CA SER A 257 16.24 -21.18 38.44
C SER A 257 15.17 -20.54 39.30
N MET A 258 15.47 -19.40 39.94
CA MET A 258 14.50 -18.65 40.75
C MET A 258 13.30 -18.22 39.90
N VAL A 259 13.55 -17.65 38.72
CA VAL A 259 12.47 -17.20 37.81
C VAL A 259 11.65 -18.38 37.31
N GLN A 260 12.31 -19.48 36.94
CA GLN A 260 11.64 -20.69 36.49
C GLN A 260 10.74 -21.28 37.59
N ASP A 261 11.25 -21.41 38.81
CA ASP A 261 10.50 -21.93 39.96
C ASP A 261 9.33 -21.01 40.31
N PHE A 262 9.53 -19.70 40.26
CA PHE A 262 8.47 -18.71 40.45
C PHE A 262 7.35 -18.84 39.41
N LEU A 263 7.71 -18.97 38.13
CA LEU A 263 6.75 -19.14 37.04
C LEU A 263 5.95 -20.43 37.18
N LEU A 264 6.61 -21.55 37.51
CA LEU A 264 5.97 -22.86 37.67
C LEU A 264 5.09 -22.93 38.92
N CYS A 265 5.51 -22.31 40.02
CA CYS A 265 4.74 -22.28 41.27
C CYS A 265 3.38 -21.60 41.07
N HIS A 266 3.35 -20.49 40.32
CA HIS A 266 2.13 -19.72 40.07
C HIS A 266 1.37 -20.12 38.80
N ASN A 267 1.98 -20.94 37.92
CA ASN A 267 1.36 -21.47 36.71
C ASN A 267 1.61 -22.99 36.59
N PRO A 268 0.90 -23.83 37.36
CA PRO A 268 1.15 -25.27 37.39
C PRO A 268 0.84 -25.99 36.06
N GLN A 269 0.02 -25.39 35.19
CA GLN A 269 -0.23 -25.92 33.84
C GLN A 269 0.85 -25.54 32.82
N MET A 270 1.81 -24.68 33.18
CA MET A 270 2.88 -24.26 32.30
C MET A 270 3.89 -25.41 32.10
N PRO A 271 4.25 -25.75 30.85
CA PRO A 271 5.31 -26.71 30.59
C PRO A 271 6.67 -26.22 31.14
N ARG A 272 7.46 -27.13 31.73
CA ARG A 272 8.80 -26.78 32.26
C ARG A 272 9.74 -26.16 31.23
N TRP A 273 9.68 -26.63 29.99
CA TRP A 273 10.50 -26.07 28.90
C TRP A 273 10.14 -24.61 28.60
N LEU A 274 8.84 -24.25 28.72
CA LEU A 274 8.38 -22.90 28.50
C LEU A 274 8.79 -21.98 29.64
N ALA A 275 8.65 -22.43 30.89
CA ALA A 275 9.11 -21.68 32.06
C ALA A 275 10.62 -21.40 32.00
N TRP A 276 11.41 -22.42 31.63
CA TRP A 276 12.85 -22.26 31.42
C TRP A 276 13.16 -21.28 30.29
N PHE A 277 12.44 -21.39 29.17
CA PHE A 277 12.62 -20.51 28.02
C PHE A 277 12.29 -19.05 28.37
N MET A 278 11.20 -18.80 29.09
CA MET A 278 10.85 -17.47 29.58
C MET A 278 11.89 -16.94 30.59
N ALA A 279 12.37 -17.79 31.51
CA ALA A 279 13.39 -17.41 32.47
C ALA A 279 14.75 -17.06 31.82
N TRP A 280 15.09 -17.71 30.71
CA TRP A 280 16.32 -17.44 29.96
C TRP A 280 16.41 -15.99 29.43
N PHE A 281 15.27 -15.37 29.11
CA PHE A 281 15.20 -13.99 28.63
C PHE A 281 15.53 -12.93 29.68
N VAL A 282 15.62 -13.31 30.96
CA VAL A 282 15.94 -12.36 32.05
C VAL A 282 17.39 -12.46 32.52
N ARG A 283 18.21 -13.29 31.89
CA ARG A 283 19.65 -13.34 32.14
C ARG A 283 20.32 -12.03 31.72
#